data_AF-A0A1W1HWK5-F1
#
_entry.id   AF-A0A1W1HWK5-F1
#
_cell.length_a   1.000
_cell.length_b   1.000
_cell.length_c   1.000
_cell.angle_alpha   90.00
_cell.angle_beta   90.00
_cell.angle_gamma   90.00
#
_symmetry.space_group_name_H-M   'P 1'
#
loop_
_entity.id
_entity.type
_entity.pdbx_description
1 polymer ?
#
loop_
_entity_poly.entity_id
_entity_poly.type
_entity_poly.pdbx_seq_one_letter_code
_entity_poly.pdbx_strand_id
1 'polypeptide(L)'
;MVSQGSRRTSLNVDPLALLKREHRMILDRLAMVETAMSPRSSGSGTVKGTNRETLRELLEFFTGPVDVHFKREAMLVGDLRRILGRKQEEQEQFQSFLDEHRALKAAAAAVMRQLASKRTDAQDAAASKAFGGLRTLTGELHALIRRYRGQIACEERLLFALAEMRLTAERRRRISRRMLQV
;
A
#
# COMPACT_ATOMS: atom_id res chain seq x y z
N MET A 1 25.53 -45.15 6.95
CA MET A 1 25.37 -43.69 7.04
C MET A 1 24.03 -43.32 6.42
N VAL A 2 23.07 -42.88 7.24
CA VAL A 2 21.72 -42.53 6.77
C VAL A 2 21.78 -41.15 6.12
N SER A 3 21.40 -41.07 4.84
CA SER A 3 21.29 -39.82 4.10
C SER A 3 20.18 -38.98 4.72
N GLN A 4 20.56 -37.89 5.41
CA GLN A 4 19.62 -36.84 5.81
C GLN A 4 19.15 -36.13 4.54
N GLY A 5 18.09 -36.68 3.93
CA GLY A 5 17.28 -35.96 2.96
C GLY A 5 16.75 -34.70 3.63
N SER A 6 17.40 -33.57 3.34
CA SER A 6 16.98 -32.23 3.73
C SER A 6 15.54 -32.02 3.27
N ARG A 7 14.57 -32.33 4.14
CA ARG A 7 13.18 -31.87 4.04
C ARG A 7 13.22 -30.35 4.21
N ARG A 8 13.53 -29.64 3.13
CA ARG A 8 13.07 -28.27 2.96
C ARG A 8 11.56 -28.37 3.01
N THR A 9 10.99 -28.10 4.17
CA THR A 9 9.57 -27.79 4.32
C THR A 9 9.31 -26.59 3.44
N SER A 10 8.92 -26.83 2.18
CA SER A 10 8.48 -25.75 1.30
C SER A 10 7.22 -25.20 1.95
N LEU A 11 7.34 -24.06 2.63
CA LEU A 11 6.21 -23.30 3.14
C LEU A 11 5.33 -22.98 1.94
N ASN A 12 4.27 -23.77 1.78
CA ASN A 12 3.33 -23.63 0.69
C ASN A 12 2.29 -22.60 1.13
N VAL A 13 2.70 -21.33 1.16
CA VAL A 13 1.83 -20.23 1.53
C VAL A 13 0.85 -20.02 0.38
N ASP A 14 -0.45 -20.04 0.64
CA ASP A 14 -1.43 -19.67 -0.39
C ASP A 14 -1.20 -18.19 -0.77
N PRO A 15 -0.99 -17.88 -2.08
CA PRO A 15 -0.63 -16.53 -2.49
C PRO A 15 -1.73 -15.51 -2.15
N LEU A 16 -2.99 -15.91 -2.14
CA LEU A 16 -4.09 -14.99 -1.79
C LEU A 16 -4.15 -14.75 -0.28
N ALA A 17 -3.91 -15.78 0.54
CA ALA A 17 -3.76 -15.59 1.99
C ALA A 17 -2.59 -14.65 2.32
N LEU A 18 -1.47 -14.72 1.59
CA LEU A 18 -0.36 -13.78 1.73
C LEU A 18 -0.79 -12.35 1.42
N LEU A 19 -1.40 -12.12 0.25
CA LEU A 19 -1.82 -10.78 -0.17
C LEU A 19 -2.91 -10.20 0.75
N LYS A 20 -3.90 -11.00 1.16
CA LYS A 20 -4.94 -10.56 2.14
C LYS A 20 -4.33 -10.19 3.50
N ARG A 21 -3.27 -10.88 3.93
CA ARG A 21 -2.52 -10.50 5.14
C ARG A 21 -1.81 -9.16 4.93
N GLU A 22 -1.23 -8.92 3.77
CA GLU A 22 -0.61 -7.64 3.43
C GLU A 22 -1.62 -6.51 3.38
N HIS A 23 -2.81 -6.71 2.79
CA HIS A 23 -3.91 -5.74 2.85
C HIS A 23 -4.25 -5.35 4.28
N ARG A 24 -4.34 -6.33 5.19
CA ARG A 24 -4.59 -6.04 6.61
C ARG A 24 -3.50 -5.15 7.21
N MET A 25 -2.23 -5.46 6.95
CA MET A 25 -1.11 -4.63 7.41
C MET A 25 -1.17 -3.21 6.84
N ILE A 26 -1.57 -3.06 5.57
CA ILE A 26 -1.76 -1.75 4.94
C ILE A 26 -2.88 -0.99 5.62
N LEU A 27 -4.05 -1.61 5.82
CA LEU A 27 -5.21 -1.01 6.46
C LEU A 27 -4.91 -0.60 7.91
N ASP A 28 -4.23 -1.45 8.67
CA ASP A 28 -3.80 -1.15 10.04
C ASP A 28 -2.86 0.07 10.04
N ARG A 29 -1.91 0.12 9.11
CA ARG A 29 -1.00 1.26 8.99
C ARG A 29 -1.75 2.54 8.60
N LEU A 30 -2.73 2.48 7.70
CA LEU A 30 -3.58 3.63 7.35
C LEU A 30 -4.35 4.15 8.57
N ALA A 31 -4.87 3.24 9.41
CA ALA A 31 -5.55 3.62 10.64
C ALA A 31 -4.60 4.30 11.65
N MET A 32 -3.35 3.86 11.73
CA MET A 32 -2.32 4.53 12.54
C MET A 32 -2.04 5.95 12.03
N VAL A 33 -1.95 6.14 10.70
CA VAL A 33 -1.77 7.46 10.08
C VAL A 33 -2.95 8.37 10.42
N GLU A 34 -4.17 7.90 10.25
CA GLU A 34 -5.40 8.64 10.57
C GLU A 34 -5.46 9.03 12.07
N THR A 35 -5.05 8.12 12.95
CA THR A 35 -4.95 8.38 14.39
C THR A 35 -3.88 9.43 14.69
N ALA A 36 -2.72 9.36 14.05
CA ALA A 36 -1.64 10.33 14.23
C ALA A 36 -2.00 11.73 13.71
N MET A 37 -2.95 11.84 12.77
CA MET A 37 -3.50 13.10 12.28
C MET A 37 -4.50 13.75 13.25
N SER A 38 -5.08 13.00 14.17
CA SER A 38 -6.10 13.49 15.11
C SER A 38 -5.50 14.39 16.20
N PRO A 39 -6.15 15.50 16.59
CA PRO A 39 -5.71 16.32 17.72
C PRO A 39 -5.77 15.50 19.02
N ARG A 40 -4.66 15.41 19.76
CA ARG A 40 -4.67 14.85 21.12
C ARG A 40 -5.12 15.94 22.10
N SER A 41 -6.28 15.75 22.72
CA SER A 41 -6.65 16.54 23.91
C SER A 41 -5.85 16.03 25.11
N SER A 42 -4.65 16.55 25.33
CA SER A 42 -3.98 16.44 26.62
C SER A 42 -4.48 17.56 27.52
N GLY A 43 -5.21 17.19 28.59
CA GLY A 43 -5.45 18.09 29.71
C GLY A 43 -4.11 18.55 30.28
N SER A 44 -3.95 19.86 30.42
CA SER A 44 -2.72 20.55 30.84
C SER A 44 -1.54 20.43 29.86
N GLY A 45 -1.26 21.52 29.13
CA GLY A 45 -0.10 21.63 28.24
C GLY A 45 -0.44 21.35 26.78
N THR A 46 -0.54 22.40 25.98
CA THR A 46 -0.82 22.34 24.55
C THR A 46 0.39 21.78 23.80
N VAL A 47 0.42 20.46 23.55
CA VAL A 47 1.28 19.90 22.49
C VAL A 47 0.52 20.04 21.16
N LYS A 48 0.51 21.27 20.63
CA LYS A 48 -0.09 21.61 19.34
C LYS A 48 0.84 21.17 18.20
N GLY A 49 0.72 19.93 17.78
CA GLY A 49 1.34 19.48 16.53
C GLY A 49 1.07 18.03 16.24
N THR A 50 0.37 17.76 15.14
CA THR A 50 0.48 16.47 14.44
C THR A 50 1.96 16.11 14.35
N ASN A 51 2.39 15.00 14.96
CA ASN A 51 3.81 14.65 15.01
C ASN A 51 4.30 14.27 13.62
N ARG A 52 4.88 15.24 12.90
CA ARG A 52 5.36 15.09 11.52
C ARG A 52 6.39 13.97 11.39
N GLU A 53 7.18 13.74 12.44
CA GLU A 53 8.14 12.65 12.51
C GLU A 53 7.43 11.30 12.57
N THR A 54 6.47 11.13 13.49
CA THR A 54 5.62 9.92 13.50
C THR A 54 4.89 9.70 12.19
N LEU A 55 4.34 10.74 11.56
CA LEU A 55 3.71 10.59 10.24
C LEU A 55 4.71 10.13 9.17
N ARG A 56 5.94 10.64 9.20
CA ARG A 56 7.00 10.23 8.28
C ARG A 56 7.35 8.76 8.47
N GLU A 57 7.59 8.32 9.70
CA GLU A 57 7.88 6.91 10.05
C GLU A 57 6.76 5.98 9.61
N LEU A 58 5.49 6.37 9.84
CA LEU A 58 4.34 5.59 9.41
C LEU A 58 4.23 5.51 7.89
N LEU A 59 4.62 6.57 7.17
CA LEU A 59 4.53 6.64 5.71
C LEU A 59 5.69 5.96 4.97
N GLU A 60 6.83 5.72 5.62
CA GLU A 60 7.91 4.89 5.06
C GLU A 60 7.43 3.48 4.67
N PHE A 61 6.42 2.98 5.39
CA PHE A 61 5.74 1.73 5.03
C PHE A 61 5.18 1.75 3.59
N PHE A 62 4.67 2.90 3.13
CA PHE A 62 4.04 3.05 1.81
C PHE A 62 5.03 3.34 0.68
N THR A 63 6.29 3.62 1.00
CA THR A 63 7.37 3.80 0.00
C THR A 63 8.31 2.60 -0.10
N GLY A 64 8.33 1.72 0.91
CA GLY A 64 9.09 0.47 0.91
C GLY A 64 8.20 -0.78 0.87
N PRO A 65 7.70 -1.29 2.01
CA PRO A 65 6.89 -2.51 2.10
C PRO A 65 5.72 -2.61 1.10
N VAL A 66 4.98 -1.52 0.86
CA VAL A 66 3.87 -1.52 -0.11
C VAL A 66 4.35 -1.71 -1.55
N ASP A 67 5.56 -1.28 -1.91
CA ASP A 67 6.13 -1.54 -3.24
C ASP A 67 6.35 -3.04 -3.48
N VAL A 68 6.77 -3.76 -2.43
CA VAL A 68 6.91 -5.22 -2.49
C VAL A 68 5.55 -5.90 -2.65
N HIS A 69 4.54 -5.43 -1.91
CA HIS A 69 3.15 -5.90 -2.07
C HIS A 69 2.65 -5.68 -3.51
N PHE A 70 2.78 -4.48 -4.07
CA PHE A 70 2.39 -4.19 -5.46
C PHE A 70 3.13 -5.04 -6.49
N LYS A 71 4.42 -5.34 -6.27
CA LYS A 71 5.16 -6.27 -7.15
C LYS A 71 4.55 -7.68 -7.11
N ARG A 72 4.14 -8.16 -5.94
CA ARG A 72 3.48 -9.46 -5.79
C ARG A 72 2.12 -9.48 -6.47
N GLU A 73 1.32 -8.43 -6.30
CA GLU A 73 0.04 -8.30 -7.01
C GLU A 73 0.21 -8.22 -8.53
N ALA A 74 1.22 -7.49 -9.02
CA ALA A 74 1.53 -7.42 -10.44
C ALA A 74 1.85 -8.80 -11.03
N MET A 75 2.48 -9.70 -10.27
CA MET A 75 2.67 -11.09 -10.69
C MET A 75 1.33 -11.81 -10.85
N LEU A 76 0.41 -11.65 -9.88
CA LEU A 76 -0.94 -12.22 -9.94
C LEU A 76 -1.72 -11.69 -11.15
N VAL A 77 -1.73 -10.37 -11.35
CA VAL A 77 -2.32 -9.71 -12.53
C VAL A 77 -1.74 -10.30 -13.81
N GLY A 78 -0.42 -10.46 -13.89
CA GLY A 78 0.26 -11.00 -15.07
C GLY A 78 -0.11 -12.46 -15.38
N ASP A 79 -0.38 -13.29 -14.37
CA ASP A 79 -0.88 -14.65 -14.60
C ASP A 79 -2.36 -14.67 -14.99
N LEU A 80 -3.19 -13.82 -14.39
CA LEU A 80 -4.60 -13.72 -14.73
C LEU A 80 -4.80 -13.16 -16.13
N ARG A 81 -4.03 -12.15 -16.54
CA ARG A 81 -3.99 -11.67 -17.94
C ARG A 81 -3.68 -12.80 -18.92
N ARG A 82 -2.74 -13.68 -18.59
CA ARG A 82 -2.39 -14.83 -19.45
C ARG A 82 -3.50 -15.89 -19.52
N ILE A 83 -4.36 -15.99 -18.52
CA ILE A 83 -5.48 -16.95 -18.51
C ILE A 83 -6.71 -16.37 -19.20
N LEU A 84 -7.03 -15.12 -18.85
CA LEU A 84 -8.32 -14.50 -19.11
C LEU A 84 -8.25 -13.40 -20.16
N GLY A 85 -7.13 -12.69 -20.31
CA GLY A 85 -7.00 -11.47 -21.11
C GLY A 85 -7.02 -11.71 -22.62
N ARG A 86 -8.10 -12.30 -23.11
CA ARG A 86 -8.35 -12.56 -24.54
C ARG A 86 -9.03 -11.36 -25.19
N LYS A 87 -9.82 -10.61 -24.44
CA LYS A 87 -10.47 -9.38 -24.91
C LYS A 87 -9.66 -8.15 -24.49
N GLN A 88 -9.73 -7.11 -25.31
CA GLN A 88 -9.08 -5.83 -25.04
C GLN A 88 -9.57 -5.20 -23.73
N GLU A 89 -10.89 -5.21 -23.50
CA GLU A 89 -11.51 -4.68 -22.27
C GLU A 89 -10.95 -5.34 -21.00
N GLU A 90 -10.75 -6.66 -21.00
CA GLU A 90 -10.17 -7.39 -19.87
C GLU A 90 -8.71 -6.99 -19.66
N GLN A 91 -7.96 -6.79 -20.76
CA GLN A 91 -6.57 -6.33 -20.67
C GLN A 91 -6.47 -4.91 -20.13
N GLU A 92 -7.36 -4.01 -20.52
CA GLU A 92 -7.47 -2.65 -20.01
C GLU A 92 -7.84 -2.64 -18.53
N GLN A 93 -8.78 -3.48 -18.11
CA GLN A 93 -9.12 -3.64 -16.70
C GLN A 93 -7.93 -4.13 -15.88
N PHE A 94 -7.16 -5.10 -16.36
CA PHE A 94 -5.93 -5.52 -15.66
C PHE A 94 -4.85 -4.44 -15.66
N GLN A 95 -4.78 -3.62 -16.71
CA GLN A 95 -3.84 -2.52 -16.78
C GLN A 95 -4.18 -1.41 -15.79
N SER A 96 -5.47 -1.13 -15.56
CA SER A 96 -5.90 -0.08 -14.63
C SER A 96 -5.47 -0.35 -13.18
N PHE A 97 -5.43 -1.61 -12.73
CA PHE A 97 -4.87 -1.97 -11.42
C PHE A 97 -3.40 -1.55 -11.30
N LEU A 98 -2.59 -1.85 -12.33
CA LEU A 98 -1.16 -1.53 -12.34
C LEU A 98 -0.92 -0.01 -12.42
N ASP A 99 -1.75 0.70 -13.17
CA ASP A 99 -1.66 2.15 -13.29
C ASP A 99 -2.04 2.83 -11.97
N GLU A 100 -3.05 2.30 -11.27
CA GLU A 100 -3.47 2.76 -9.95
C GLU A 100 -2.37 2.54 -8.89
N HIS A 101 -1.68 1.39 -8.91
CA HIS A 101 -0.52 1.16 -8.04
C HIS A 101 0.58 2.21 -8.26
N ARG A 102 0.89 2.55 -9.52
CA ARG A 102 1.88 3.59 -9.83
C ARG A 102 1.43 4.96 -9.33
N ALA A 103 0.14 5.28 -9.47
CA ALA A 103 -0.42 6.53 -8.99
C ALA A 103 -0.38 6.63 -7.46
N LEU A 104 -0.73 5.54 -6.74
CA LEU A 104 -0.66 5.47 -5.28
C LEU A 104 0.77 5.62 -4.77
N LYS A 105 1.74 4.96 -5.42
CA LYS A 105 3.16 5.10 -5.10
C LYS A 105 3.64 6.55 -5.28
N ALA A 106 3.28 7.18 -6.39
CA ALA A 106 3.64 8.56 -6.67
C ALA A 106 3.02 9.52 -5.64
N ALA A 107 1.76 9.31 -5.26
CA ALA A 107 1.07 10.09 -4.25
C ALA A 107 1.71 9.93 -2.86
N ALA A 108 2.00 8.71 -2.43
CA ALA A 108 2.68 8.45 -1.15
C ALA A 108 4.07 9.11 -1.11
N ALA A 109 4.84 9.03 -2.20
CA ALA A 109 6.13 9.69 -2.31
C ALA A 109 6.01 11.23 -2.29
N ALA A 110 4.96 11.80 -2.89
CA ALA A 110 4.70 13.24 -2.85
C ALA A 110 4.41 13.73 -1.43
N VAL A 111 3.54 13.04 -0.70
CA VAL A 111 3.23 13.33 0.72
C VAL A 111 4.50 13.21 1.57
N MET A 112 5.31 12.17 1.36
CA MET A 112 6.60 12.02 2.05
C MET A 112 7.56 13.19 1.80
N ARG A 113 7.64 13.68 0.55
CA ARG A 113 8.44 14.88 0.23
C ARG A 113 7.91 16.14 0.94
N GLN A 114 6.59 16.32 1.01
CA GLN A 114 5.98 17.43 1.75
C GLN A 114 6.20 17.36 3.26
N LEU A 115 6.35 16.14 3.81
CA LEU A 115 6.74 15.94 5.21
C LEU A 115 8.24 16.20 5.44
N ALA A 116 9.07 15.91 4.43
CA ALA A 116 10.52 16.08 4.45
C ALA A 116 10.95 17.54 4.29
N SER A 117 10.23 18.35 3.51
CA SER A 117 10.51 19.78 3.39
C SER A 117 10.39 20.42 4.78
N LYS A 118 11.54 20.82 5.34
CA LYS A 118 11.59 21.78 6.44
C LYS A 118 10.93 23.06 5.95
N ARG A 119 10.31 23.84 6.85
CA ARG A 119 10.08 25.27 6.60
C ARG A 119 11.45 25.94 6.44
N THR A 120 12.06 25.83 5.27
CA THR A 120 13.03 26.79 4.76
C THR A 120 12.23 27.75 3.92
N ASP A 121 11.52 28.64 4.61
CA ASP A 121 11.35 30.02 4.18
C ASP A 121 11.27 30.82 5.47
N ALA A 122 12.18 31.79 5.52
CA ALA A 122 12.42 32.66 6.64
C ALA A 122 11.16 33.42 7.07
N GLN A 123 11.25 34.03 8.25
CA GLN A 123 10.36 35.08 8.71
C GLN A 123 10.02 36.07 7.59
N ASP A 124 8.82 36.65 7.69
CA ASP A 124 8.28 37.73 6.86
C ASP A 124 7.55 37.34 5.57
N ALA A 125 6.41 36.66 5.72
CA ALA A 125 5.10 37.19 5.28
C ALA A 125 3.98 36.15 5.44
N ALA A 126 2.92 36.55 6.15
CA ALA A 126 1.59 35.94 6.16
C ALA A 126 1.43 34.60 6.89
N ALA A 127 1.10 34.70 8.19
CA ALA A 127 0.47 33.67 9.00
C ALA A 127 -0.80 33.02 8.35
N SER A 128 -1.34 33.58 7.26
CA SER A 128 -2.42 32.99 6.47
C SER A 128 -1.99 31.83 5.54
N LYS A 129 -0.72 31.74 5.09
CA LYS A 129 -0.27 30.60 4.25
C LYS A 129 0.04 29.34 5.07
N ALA A 130 0.47 29.52 6.33
CA ALA A 130 0.84 28.43 7.23
C ALA A 130 -0.34 27.48 7.55
N PHE A 131 -1.54 28.03 7.75
CA PHE A 131 -2.76 27.25 7.92
C PHE A 131 -3.21 26.58 6.62
N GLY A 132 -2.99 27.22 5.46
CA GLY A 132 -3.27 26.66 4.14
C GLY A 132 -2.46 25.41 3.84
N GLY A 133 -1.14 25.43 4.05
CA GLY A 133 -0.24 24.30 3.77
C GLY A 133 -0.44 23.08 4.68
N LEU A 134 -0.88 23.27 5.92
CA LEU A 134 -1.23 22.16 6.81
C LEU A 134 -2.60 21.56 6.45
N ARG A 135 -3.56 22.41 6.06
CA ARG A 135 -4.88 21.98 5.60
C ARG A 135 -4.79 21.21 4.28
N THR A 136 -3.85 21.56 3.39
CA THR A 136 -3.57 20.79 2.17
C THR A 136 -2.95 19.44 2.50
N LEU A 137 -1.93 19.36 3.37
CA LEU A 137 -1.30 18.09 3.74
C LEU A 137 -2.28 17.11 4.40
N THR A 138 -3.09 17.59 5.35
CA THR A 138 -4.13 16.78 5.99
C THR A 138 -5.18 16.32 4.97
N GLY A 139 -5.55 17.18 4.01
CA GLY A 139 -6.45 16.82 2.91
C GLY A 139 -5.87 15.74 1.99
N GLU A 140 -4.61 15.87 1.61
CA GLU A 140 -3.88 14.91 0.78
C GLU A 140 -3.73 13.55 1.48
N LEU A 141 -3.42 13.53 2.77
CA LEU A 141 -3.37 12.31 3.57
C LEU A 141 -4.72 11.60 3.62
N HIS A 142 -5.82 12.32 3.86
CA HIS A 142 -7.15 11.72 3.83
C HIS A 142 -7.51 11.19 2.43
N ALA A 143 -7.13 11.91 1.37
CA ALA A 143 -7.33 11.45 0.00
C ALA A 143 -6.54 10.15 -0.28
N LEU A 144 -5.27 10.10 0.14
CA LEU A 144 -4.41 8.92 0.03
C LEU A 144 -5.02 7.72 0.78
N ILE A 145 -5.46 7.92 2.02
CA ILE A 145 -6.10 6.89 2.84
C ILE A 145 -7.35 6.34 2.16
N ARG A 146 -8.25 7.22 1.69
CA ARG A 146 -9.47 6.78 0.98
C ARG A 146 -9.14 6.01 -0.29
N ARG A 147 -8.14 6.45 -1.05
CA ARG A 147 -7.74 5.83 -2.31
C ARG A 147 -7.16 4.43 -2.10
N TYR A 148 -6.28 4.24 -1.11
CA TYR A 148 -5.81 2.90 -0.73
C TYR A 148 -6.95 1.98 -0.27
N ARG A 149 -7.84 2.46 0.60
CA ARG A 149 -9.01 1.67 1.06
C ARG A 149 -9.90 1.24 -0.10
N GLY A 150 -10.16 2.17 -1.03
CA GLY A 150 -10.94 1.89 -2.24
C GLY A 150 -10.27 0.87 -3.16
N GLN A 151 -8.95 1.00 -3.35
CA GLN A 151 -8.18 0.10 -4.20
C GLN A 151 -8.14 -1.33 -3.62
N ILE A 152 -7.84 -1.48 -2.33
CA ILE A 152 -7.85 -2.78 -1.64
C ILE A 152 -9.22 -3.46 -1.75
N ALA A 153 -10.29 -2.71 -1.53
CA ALA A 153 -11.65 -3.24 -1.66
C ALA A 153 -11.97 -3.67 -3.10
N CYS A 154 -11.48 -2.95 -4.10
CA CYS A 154 -11.62 -3.29 -5.51
C CYS A 154 -10.85 -4.57 -5.87
N GLU A 155 -9.59 -4.68 -5.44
CA GLU A 155 -8.73 -5.86 -5.62
C GLU A 155 -9.35 -7.11 -5.00
N GLU A 156 -9.81 -7.03 -3.76
CA GLU A 156 -10.43 -8.19 -3.09
C GLU A 156 -11.71 -8.65 -3.80
N ARG A 157 -12.56 -7.70 -4.23
CA ARG A 157 -13.83 -8.00 -4.89
C ARG A 157 -13.67 -8.54 -6.30
N LEU A 158 -12.66 -8.06 -7.03
CA LEU A 158 -12.48 -8.38 -8.44
C LEU A 158 -11.28 -9.28 -8.66
N LEU A 159 -10.07 -8.80 -8.35
CA LEU A 159 -8.83 -9.50 -8.65
C LEU A 159 -8.71 -10.81 -7.87
N PHE A 160 -8.98 -10.80 -6.56
CA PHE A 160 -8.85 -11.99 -5.72
C PHE A 160 -9.98 -12.97 -5.98
N ALA A 161 -11.22 -12.51 -6.17
CA ALA A 161 -12.32 -13.36 -6.59
C ALA A 161 -12.01 -14.07 -7.93
N LEU A 162 -11.49 -13.35 -8.93
CA LEU A 162 -11.06 -13.94 -10.20
C LEU A 162 -9.93 -14.96 -10.00
N ALA A 163 -8.95 -14.65 -9.15
CA ALA A 163 -7.88 -15.58 -8.80
C ALA A 163 -8.42 -16.85 -8.15
N GLU A 164 -9.37 -16.72 -7.23
CA GLU A 164 -9.99 -17.84 -6.54
C GLU A 164 -10.68 -18.79 -7.52
N MET A 165 -11.45 -18.22 -8.45
CA MET A 165 -12.22 -18.97 -9.46
C MET A 165 -11.35 -19.60 -10.55
N ARG A 166 -10.22 -18.98 -10.92
CA ARG A 166 -9.49 -19.32 -12.16
C ARG A 166 -8.13 -19.97 -11.94
N LEU A 167 -7.52 -19.82 -10.76
CA LEU A 167 -6.22 -20.41 -10.49
C LEU A 167 -6.33 -21.83 -9.95
N THR A 168 -5.72 -22.76 -10.69
CA THR A 168 -5.48 -24.13 -10.19
C THR A 168 -4.50 -24.13 -9.02
N ALA A 169 -4.56 -25.17 -8.18
CA ALA A 169 -3.64 -25.34 -7.06
C ALA A 169 -2.17 -25.29 -7.49
N GLU A 170 -1.83 -25.89 -8.65
CA GLU A 170 -0.47 -25.85 -9.18
C GLU A 170 -0.01 -24.43 -9.56
N ARG A 171 -0.89 -23.64 -10.20
CA ARG A 171 -0.59 -22.24 -10.52
C ARG A 171 -0.42 -21.42 -9.25
N ARG A 172 -1.28 -21.60 -8.24
CA ARG A 172 -1.13 -20.93 -6.93
C ARG A 172 0.23 -21.25 -6.29
N ARG A 173 0.67 -22.51 -6.32
CA ARG A 173 2.00 -22.90 -5.83
C ARG A 173 3.15 -22.22 -6.59
N ARG A 174 3.05 -22.12 -7.92
CA ARG A 174 4.06 -21.42 -8.75
C ARG A 174 4.10 -19.92 -8.44
N ILE A 175 2.94 -19.29 -8.29
CA ILE A 175 2.82 -17.87 -7.94
C ILE A 175 3.43 -17.60 -6.58
N SER A 176 3.03 -18.38 -5.57
CA SER A 176 3.54 -18.27 -4.20
C SER A 176 5.06 -18.30 -4.15
N ARG A 177 5.70 -19.27 -4.82
CA ARG A 177 7.17 -19.36 -4.86
C ARG A 177 7.83 -18.12 -5.46
N ARG A 178 7.25 -17.50 -6.50
CA ARG A 178 7.77 -16.26 -7.07
C ARG A 178 7.55 -15.05 -6.16
N MET A 179 6.39 -14.97 -5.51
CA MET A 179 6.08 -13.89 -4.57
C MET A 179 7.03 -13.87 -3.36
N LEU A 180 7.45 -15.04 -2.87
CA LEU A 180 8.39 -15.17 -1.76
C LEU A 180 9.84 -14.83 -2.13
N GLN A 181 10.15 -14.60 -3.41
CA GLN A 181 11.48 -14.22 -3.90
C GLN A 181 11.62 -12.70 -4.13
N VAL A 182 10.53 -11.94 -3.92
CA VAL A 182 10.50 -10.47 -3.98
C VAL A 182 10.76 -9.91 -2.59
#